data_AF-A0A251VPU7-F1
#
_entry.id   AF-A0A251VPU7-F1
#
_cell.length_a   1.000
_cell.length_b   1.000
_cell.length_c   1.000
_cell.angle_alpha   90.00
_cell.angle_beta   90.00
_cell.angle_gamma   90.00
#
_symmetry.space_group_name_H-M   'P 1'
#
loop_
_entity.id
_entity.type
_entity.pdbx_description
1 polymer ?
#
loop_
_entity_poly.entity_id
_entity_poly.type
_entity_poly.pdbx_seq_one_letter_code
_entity_poly.pdbx_strand_id
1 'polypeptide(L)'
;MISQTSNYHRFQPHPHINLHCLRRQFLLKSSANVEEETETLDLNLKHKVEKIGINFDSSTPGQYTHQICPLCKGGQSKERSLSFHVNQNEKVAIWRCFNFECGWAGHVLADGVNKVKFSKKLGEKTLRLEPLGDELINYFAERMISAEILQKNAVMQMVDDKNVIAFTYRWKGEIVNCKFRSITTRKFWQAKHGKRILYGLDGIKEGNTIVIVEGEIDKLSMDEAGVVNCVSVPDGAPQQVSKKQDTRFKYLSDCNGYLDKASRIILATDGDGPGQVLAEELSCRLGKERCWLVTWPKKDEGTHCKDANEVLVHLGPEALRHVVETAELYQVKNSP
;
A
#
# COMPACT_ATOMS: atom_id res chain seq x y z
N MET A 1 20.55 43.46 -44.21
CA MET A 1 21.57 42.59 -44.85
C MET A 1 21.53 41.25 -44.13
N ILE A 2 21.13 40.20 -44.86
CA ILE A 2 21.60 38.79 -44.80
C ILE A 2 21.47 38.06 -43.44
N SER A 3 20.83 36.90 -43.27
CA SER A 3 19.98 36.04 -44.12
C SER A 3 19.39 34.97 -43.20
N GLN A 4 18.10 34.68 -43.36
CA GLN A 4 17.48 33.45 -42.85
C GLN A 4 17.88 32.28 -43.76
N THR A 5 18.23 31.12 -43.18
CA THR A 5 18.25 29.84 -43.90
C THR A 5 17.61 28.74 -43.05
N SER A 6 16.39 28.39 -43.48
CA SER A 6 15.70 27.12 -43.25
C SER A 6 16.54 25.96 -43.79
N ASN A 7 16.59 24.84 -43.07
CA ASN A 7 16.98 23.56 -43.65
C ASN A 7 16.03 22.44 -43.22
N TYR A 8 15.16 22.11 -44.17
CA TYR A 8 14.39 20.88 -44.28
C TYR A 8 15.29 19.72 -44.70
N HIS A 9 15.29 18.61 -43.96
CA HIS A 9 15.64 17.28 -44.46
C HIS A 9 14.48 16.34 -44.12
N ARG A 10 13.52 16.17 -45.03
CA ARG A 10 13.45 15.16 -46.11
C ARG A 10 13.44 13.71 -45.55
N PHE A 11 12.25 13.30 -45.13
CA PHE A 11 11.82 11.90 -45.08
C PHE A 11 11.90 11.28 -46.48
N GLN A 12 12.41 10.04 -46.58
CA GLN A 12 11.95 9.08 -47.57
C GLN A 12 11.86 7.66 -46.98
N PRO A 13 10.90 6.82 -47.44
CA PRO A 13 10.51 5.56 -46.82
C PRO A 13 10.89 4.31 -47.65
N HIS A 14 10.71 3.13 -47.03
CA HIS A 14 10.39 1.78 -47.57
C HIS A 14 11.31 0.64 -47.05
N PRO A 15 10.89 -0.66 -47.09
CA PRO A 15 9.59 -1.19 -47.50
C PRO A 15 8.89 -2.14 -46.50
N HIS A 16 7.58 -2.19 -46.69
CA HIS A 16 6.59 -3.23 -46.41
C HIS A 16 7.08 -4.65 -46.09
N ILE A 17 6.54 -5.23 -45.00
CA ILE A 17 6.26 -6.67 -44.90
C ILE A 17 4.78 -6.85 -44.53
N ASN A 18 4.13 -7.65 -45.37
CA ASN A 18 2.68 -7.82 -45.49
C ASN A 18 2.10 -8.78 -44.43
N LEU A 19 0.89 -8.46 -43.98
CA LEU A 19 -0.06 -9.39 -43.37
C LEU A 19 -0.49 -10.48 -44.39
N HIS A 20 -0.99 -11.61 -43.88
CA HIS A 20 -1.74 -12.67 -44.58
C HIS A 20 -0.97 -13.77 -45.35
N CYS A 21 -0.63 -14.86 -44.65
CA CYS A 21 -0.75 -16.25 -45.12
C CYS A 21 -0.40 -17.17 -43.92
N LEU A 22 -1.30 -18.00 -43.36
CA LEU A 22 -1.62 -19.31 -43.89
C LEU A 22 -2.86 -19.82 -43.17
N ARG A 23 -3.98 -19.92 -43.89
CA ARG A 23 -5.16 -20.68 -43.50
C ARG A 23 -5.36 -21.74 -44.58
N ARG A 24 -5.47 -23.00 -44.15
CA ARG A 24 -5.91 -24.18 -44.91
C ARG A 24 -4.98 -24.68 -46.02
N GLN A 25 -4.37 -25.82 -45.76
CA GLN A 25 -4.41 -26.96 -46.67
C GLN A 25 -4.32 -28.22 -45.82
N PHE A 26 -5.42 -28.95 -45.69
CA PHE A 26 -5.44 -30.41 -45.60
C PHE A 26 -6.88 -30.86 -45.84
N LEU A 27 -7.15 -31.29 -47.08
CA LEU A 27 -8.30 -32.10 -47.45
C LEU A 27 -7.76 -33.41 -48.04
N LEU A 28 -8.09 -34.49 -47.33
CA LEU A 28 -8.51 -35.83 -47.78
C LEU A 28 -7.68 -36.60 -48.82
N LYS A 29 -7.14 -37.74 -48.36
CA LYS A 29 -7.27 -39.12 -48.90
C LYS A 29 -6.85 -40.08 -47.76
N SER A 30 -7.76 -40.79 -47.07
CA SER A 30 -8.27 -42.16 -47.35
C SER A 30 -7.14 -43.20 -47.49
N SER A 31 -7.06 -44.36 -46.83
CA SER A 31 -7.85 -45.07 -45.82
C SER A 31 -6.95 -46.22 -45.33
N ALA A 32 -6.90 -46.49 -44.02
CA ALA A 32 -6.67 -47.82 -43.46
C ALA A 32 -7.02 -47.75 -41.96
N ASN A 33 -8.07 -48.47 -41.57
CA ASN A 33 -8.47 -48.69 -40.19
C ASN A 33 -7.37 -49.46 -39.43
N VAL A 34 -6.94 -48.91 -38.30
CA VAL A 34 -6.72 -49.69 -37.08
C VAL A 34 -7.39 -48.87 -35.97
N GLU A 35 -8.43 -49.45 -35.39
CA GLU A 35 -9.12 -48.96 -34.20
C GLU A 35 -8.18 -48.96 -32.99
N GLU A 36 -8.57 -48.24 -31.94
CA GLU A 36 -7.93 -48.17 -30.62
C GLU A 36 -6.71 -47.24 -30.52
N GLU A 37 -6.95 -46.00 -30.08
CA GLU A 37 -6.76 -45.67 -28.67
C GLU A 37 -7.23 -44.23 -28.42
N THR A 38 -8.24 -44.12 -27.58
CA THR A 38 -8.72 -42.89 -26.97
C THR A 38 -7.54 -42.11 -26.37
N GLU A 39 -7.25 -40.92 -26.91
CA GLU A 39 -6.44 -39.90 -26.25
C GLU A 39 -7.10 -39.52 -24.91
N THR A 40 -6.69 -40.22 -23.86
CA THR A 40 -7.08 -39.95 -22.48
C THR A 40 -6.37 -38.68 -22.02
N LEU A 41 -7.13 -37.58 -21.98
CA LEU A 41 -6.87 -36.44 -21.13
C LEU A 41 -6.79 -36.91 -19.68
N ASP A 42 -5.59 -37.19 -19.17
CA ASP A 42 -5.33 -37.16 -17.75
C ASP A 42 -3.90 -36.66 -17.49
N LEU A 43 -3.74 -35.34 -17.60
CA LEU A 43 -2.51 -34.68 -17.16
C LEU A 43 -2.55 -34.59 -15.63
N ASN A 44 -1.81 -35.50 -14.98
CA ASN A 44 -1.53 -35.50 -13.54
C ASN A 44 -1.40 -34.07 -13.01
N LEU A 45 -2.11 -33.74 -11.91
CA LEU A 45 -2.10 -32.43 -11.27
C LEU A 45 -0.68 -31.86 -11.12
N LYS A 46 0.29 -32.73 -10.80
CA LYS A 46 1.73 -32.41 -10.75
C LYS A 46 2.22 -31.75 -12.03
N HIS A 47 1.97 -32.36 -13.19
CA HIS A 47 2.42 -31.83 -14.48
C HIS A 47 1.84 -30.44 -14.76
N LYS A 48 0.56 -30.23 -14.43
CA LYS A 48 -0.10 -28.93 -14.60
C LYS A 48 0.51 -27.84 -13.69
N VAL A 49 0.90 -28.20 -12.47
CA VAL A 49 1.56 -27.30 -11.50
C VAL A 49 3.01 -27.00 -11.89
N GLU A 50 3.76 -28.00 -12.35
CA GLU A 50 5.14 -27.80 -12.78
C GLU A 50 5.22 -26.94 -14.05
N LYS A 51 4.24 -27.06 -14.95
CA LYS A 51 4.14 -26.22 -16.15
C LYS A 51 3.97 -24.73 -15.84
N ILE A 52 3.42 -24.38 -14.69
CA ILE A 52 3.34 -22.97 -14.22
C ILE A 52 4.57 -22.57 -13.37
N GLY A 53 5.57 -23.43 -13.27
CA GLY A 53 6.84 -23.16 -12.61
C GLY A 53 6.84 -23.33 -11.09
N ILE A 54 5.80 -23.94 -10.51
CA ILE A 54 5.75 -24.23 -9.07
C ILE A 54 6.34 -25.63 -8.81
N ASN A 55 7.17 -25.76 -7.78
CA ASN A 55 7.74 -27.05 -7.41
C ASN A 55 6.71 -27.86 -6.60
N PHE A 56 6.10 -28.86 -7.25
CA PHE A 56 5.10 -29.73 -6.66
C PHE A 56 5.67 -30.64 -5.56
N ASP A 57 6.90 -31.16 -5.76
CA ASP A 57 7.54 -32.14 -4.86
C ASP A 57 7.94 -31.55 -3.50
N SER A 58 7.93 -30.23 -3.38
CA SER A 58 8.16 -29.55 -2.11
C SER A 58 6.90 -29.42 -1.25
N SER A 59 5.78 -30.04 -1.65
CA SER A 59 4.49 -29.97 -0.95
C SER A 59 4.05 -31.31 -0.37
N THR A 60 3.46 -31.26 0.83
CA THR A 60 2.77 -32.40 1.46
C THR A 60 1.27 -32.16 1.33
N PRO A 61 0.47 -33.08 0.78
CA PRO A 61 -0.97 -32.93 0.68
C PRO A 61 -1.63 -32.58 2.03
N GLY A 62 -2.51 -31.58 2.02
CA GLY A 62 -3.17 -31.04 3.21
C GLY A 62 -2.35 -30.02 4.01
N GLN A 63 -1.12 -29.69 3.59
CA GLN A 63 -0.27 -28.69 4.23
C GLN A 63 0.08 -27.54 3.29
N TYR A 64 0.20 -26.34 3.85
CA TYR A 64 0.70 -25.18 3.13
C TYR A 64 2.23 -25.16 3.17
N THR A 65 2.84 -24.89 2.04
CA THR A 65 4.30 -24.74 1.89
C THR A 65 4.65 -23.36 1.35
N HIS A 66 5.83 -22.85 1.71
CA HIS A 66 6.33 -21.56 1.26
C HIS A 66 7.54 -21.75 0.35
N GLN A 67 7.43 -21.26 -0.88
CA GLN A 67 8.42 -21.40 -1.94
C GLN A 67 8.79 -20.04 -2.53
N ILE A 68 9.88 -19.98 -3.30
CA ILE A 68 10.19 -18.79 -4.11
C ILE A 68 9.16 -18.71 -5.23
N CYS A 69 8.48 -17.57 -5.36
CA CYS A 69 7.51 -17.37 -6.43
C CYS A 69 8.20 -17.42 -7.81
N PRO A 70 7.77 -18.28 -8.75
CA PRO A 70 8.40 -18.35 -10.07
C PRO A 70 8.17 -17.08 -10.91
N LEU A 71 7.11 -16.33 -10.63
CA LEU A 71 6.79 -15.11 -11.37
C LEU A 71 7.69 -13.92 -10.94
N CYS A 72 7.75 -13.61 -9.64
CA CYS A 72 8.54 -12.46 -9.14
C CYS A 72 9.93 -12.83 -8.60
N LYS A 73 10.26 -14.13 -8.56
CA LYS A 73 11.54 -14.65 -8.05
C LYS A 73 11.89 -14.19 -6.62
N GLY A 74 10.87 -13.98 -5.80
CA GLY A 74 11.01 -13.49 -4.41
C GLY A 74 11.19 -11.98 -4.28
N GLY A 75 11.07 -11.20 -5.36
CA GLY A 75 11.27 -9.75 -5.36
C GLY A 75 12.71 -9.34 -5.00
N GLN A 76 12.89 -8.10 -4.55
CA GLN A 76 14.21 -7.57 -4.16
C GLN A 76 14.84 -8.32 -2.98
N SER A 77 14.02 -8.78 -2.02
CA SER A 77 14.46 -9.53 -0.84
C SER A 77 14.73 -11.01 -1.12
N LYS A 78 14.39 -11.52 -2.32
CA LYS A 78 14.49 -12.94 -2.70
C LYS A 78 13.80 -13.89 -1.71
N GLU A 79 12.71 -13.43 -1.09
CA GLU A 79 12.00 -14.20 -0.06
C GLU A 79 11.14 -15.34 -0.65
N ARG A 80 10.83 -16.34 0.18
CA ARG A 80 9.89 -17.43 -0.15
C ARG A 80 8.43 -16.98 -0.01
N SER A 81 8.01 -16.09 -0.90
CA SER A 81 6.70 -15.42 -0.84
C SER A 81 5.52 -16.24 -1.37
N LEU A 82 5.73 -17.35 -2.09
CA LEU A 82 4.65 -18.16 -2.65
C LEU A 82 4.17 -19.19 -1.64
N SER A 83 2.94 -19.03 -1.15
CA SER A 83 2.25 -20.09 -0.44
C SER A 83 1.56 -21.01 -1.43
N PHE A 84 1.81 -22.31 -1.30
CA PHE A 84 1.31 -23.36 -2.17
C PHE A 84 0.72 -24.50 -1.35
N HIS A 85 -0.43 -25.03 -1.78
CA HIS A 85 -1.14 -26.10 -1.09
C HIS A 85 -1.80 -27.03 -2.10
N VAL A 86 -1.64 -28.33 -1.88
CA VAL A 86 -2.37 -29.39 -2.57
C VAL A 86 -3.33 -30.01 -1.56
N ASN A 87 -4.59 -30.22 -1.94
CA ASN A 87 -5.57 -30.83 -1.04
C ASN A 87 -5.29 -32.34 -0.84
N GLN A 88 -5.86 -32.94 0.21
CA GLN A 88 -5.56 -34.33 0.62
C GLN A 88 -5.82 -35.38 -0.48
N ASN A 89 -6.78 -35.14 -1.36
CA ASN A 89 -7.11 -36.06 -2.45
C ASN A 89 -6.40 -35.71 -3.77
N GLU A 90 -5.44 -34.77 -3.73
CA GLU A 90 -4.61 -34.35 -4.87
C GLU A 90 -5.41 -33.99 -6.12
N LYS A 91 -6.62 -33.46 -5.94
CA LYS A 91 -7.47 -32.99 -7.05
C LYS A 91 -7.33 -31.49 -7.30
N VAL A 92 -6.83 -30.74 -6.31
CA VAL A 92 -6.75 -29.28 -6.37
C VAL A 92 -5.42 -28.81 -5.82
N ALA A 93 -4.70 -28.02 -6.62
CA ALA A 93 -3.55 -27.26 -6.18
C ALA A 93 -3.91 -25.77 -6.16
N ILE A 94 -3.59 -25.05 -5.09
CA ILE A 94 -3.88 -23.63 -4.90
C ILE A 94 -2.59 -22.92 -4.53
N TRP A 95 -2.38 -21.72 -5.08
CA TRP A 95 -1.25 -20.88 -4.71
C TRP A 95 -1.65 -19.41 -4.53
N ARG A 96 -0.83 -18.71 -3.75
CA ARG A 96 -0.82 -17.26 -3.64
C ARG A 96 0.59 -16.76 -3.30
N CYS A 97 1.08 -15.83 -4.11
CA CYS A 97 2.25 -15.04 -3.79
C CYS A 97 1.86 -13.91 -2.83
N PHE A 98 2.53 -13.82 -1.69
CA PHE A 98 2.35 -12.77 -0.69
C PHE A 98 3.25 -11.55 -0.91
N ASN A 99 4.10 -11.57 -1.95
CA ASN A 99 4.76 -10.36 -2.40
C ASN A 99 3.73 -9.47 -3.11
N PHE A 100 3.50 -8.27 -2.56
CA PHE A 100 2.48 -7.32 -2.99
C PHE A 100 2.59 -6.93 -4.48
N GLU A 101 3.81 -6.71 -4.96
CA GLU A 101 4.05 -6.31 -6.37
C GLU A 101 3.70 -7.43 -7.35
N CYS A 102 3.63 -8.67 -6.86
CA CYS A 102 3.34 -9.87 -7.65
C CYS A 102 1.89 -10.34 -7.49
N GLY A 103 1.52 -10.66 -6.25
CA GLY A 103 0.22 -11.18 -5.83
C GLY A 103 -0.39 -12.29 -6.70
N TRP A 104 0.46 -12.98 -7.44
CA TRP A 104 0.09 -14.06 -8.34
C TRP A 104 -0.56 -15.20 -7.57
N ALA A 105 -1.79 -15.53 -7.94
CA ALA A 105 -2.59 -16.52 -7.25
C ALA A 105 -3.38 -17.34 -8.26
N GLY A 106 -3.86 -18.50 -7.82
CA GLY A 106 -4.67 -19.32 -8.69
C GLY A 106 -4.94 -20.68 -8.10
N HIS A 107 -5.64 -21.48 -8.89
CA HIS A 107 -5.75 -22.89 -8.65
C HIS A 107 -5.76 -23.67 -9.96
N VAL A 108 -5.32 -24.92 -9.85
CA VAL A 108 -5.40 -25.94 -10.90
C VAL A 108 -6.26 -27.07 -10.37
N LEU A 109 -7.15 -27.57 -11.22
CA LEU A 109 -7.95 -28.76 -10.96
C LEU A 109 -7.38 -29.92 -11.78
N ALA A 110 -7.36 -31.12 -11.19
CA ALA A 110 -7.07 -32.35 -11.91
C ALA A 110 -8.05 -32.53 -13.09
N ASP A 111 -9.35 -32.33 -12.84
CA ASP A 111 -10.42 -32.59 -13.82
C ASP A 111 -11.25 -31.33 -14.17
N GLY A 112 -10.62 -30.19 -14.46
CA GLY A 112 -11.39 -28.98 -14.73
C GLY A 112 -10.65 -27.77 -15.28
N VAL A 113 -11.37 -26.65 -15.32
CA VAL A 113 -10.86 -25.37 -15.83
C VAL A 113 -9.98 -24.69 -14.79
N ASN A 114 -8.72 -24.47 -15.14
CA ASN A 114 -7.75 -23.76 -14.30
C ASN A 114 -8.08 -22.26 -14.26
N LYS A 115 -7.84 -21.60 -13.12
CA LYS A 115 -7.95 -20.13 -13.01
C LYS A 115 -6.69 -19.55 -12.41
N VAL A 116 -6.02 -18.71 -13.21
CA VAL A 116 -4.91 -17.87 -12.78
C VAL A 116 -5.43 -16.45 -12.58
N LYS A 117 -5.10 -15.84 -11.44
CA LYS A 117 -5.42 -14.46 -11.09
C LYS A 117 -4.13 -13.75 -10.69
N PHE A 118 -3.85 -12.60 -11.29
CA PHE A 118 -2.79 -11.71 -10.81
C PHE A 118 -3.35 -10.82 -9.70
N SER A 119 -2.53 -10.33 -8.76
CA SER A 119 -2.98 -9.17 -7.99
C SER A 119 -3.19 -8.06 -9.00
N LYS A 120 -4.40 -7.51 -9.00
CA LYS A 120 -4.58 -6.22 -9.67
C LYS A 120 -3.72 -5.25 -8.87
N LYS A 121 -2.71 -4.65 -9.52
CA LYS A 121 -2.00 -3.50 -8.98
C LYS A 121 -3.05 -2.50 -8.50
N LEU A 122 -2.95 -2.08 -7.25
CA LEU A 122 -3.83 -1.03 -6.75
C LEU A 122 -3.59 0.23 -7.59
N GLY A 123 -4.67 0.95 -7.85
CA GLY A 123 -4.64 2.13 -8.69
C GLY A 123 -6.04 2.72 -8.82
N GLU A 124 -6.10 3.99 -9.20
CA GLU A 124 -7.32 4.79 -9.21
C GLU A 124 -8.47 4.09 -9.94
N LYS A 125 -8.23 3.55 -11.14
CA LYS A 125 -9.23 2.79 -11.91
C LYS A 125 -9.72 1.52 -11.19
N THR A 126 -8.79 0.77 -10.58
CA THR A 126 -9.14 -0.49 -9.90
C THR A 126 -9.90 -0.28 -8.60
N LEU A 127 -9.65 0.86 -7.95
CA LEU A 127 -10.30 1.28 -6.72
C LEU A 127 -11.52 2.18 -6.98
N ARG A 128 -11.79 2.52 -8.24
CA ARG A 128 -12.87 3.43 -8.68
C ARG A 128 -12.80 4.77 -7.93
N LEU A 129 -11.63 5.40 -7.99
CA LEU A 129 -11.37 6.69 -7.38
C LEU A 129 -11.53 7.82 -8.39
N GLU A 130 -11.89 8.99 -7.89
CA GLU A 130 -11.97 10.25 -8.62
C GLU A 130 -11.54 11.41 -7.71
N PRO A 131 -11.23 12.60 -8.27
CA PRO A 131 -10.96 13.80 -7.47
C PRO A 131 -12.11 14.14 -6.50
N LEU A 132 -11.77 14.82 -5.40
CA LEU A 132 -12.77 15.28 -4.43
C LEU A 132 -13.78 16.24 -5.07
N GLY A 133 -15.05 16.05 -4.75
CA GLY A 133 -16.13 16.98 -5.05
C GLY A 133 -16.37 17.97 -3.91
N ASP A 134 -17.23 18.96 -4.17
CA ASP A 134 -17.46 20.11 -3.28
C ASP A 134 -17.88 19.71 -1.86
N GLU A 135 -18.68 18.64 -1.70
CA GLU A 135 -19.11 18.16 -0.38
C GLU A 135 -17.93 17.76 0.50
N LEU A 136 -16.99 16.97 -0.03
CA LEU A 136 -15.81 16.56 0.73
C LEU A 136 -14.78 17.68 0.85
N ILE A 137 -14.67 18.56 -0.14
CA ILE A 137 -13.83 19.77 -0.02
C ILE A 137 -14.33 20.63 1.15
N ASN A 138 -15.64 20.86 1.25
CA ASN A 138 -16.24 21.61 2.36
C ASN A 138 -16.04 20.90 3.70
N TYR A 139 -16.18 19.57 3.75
CA TYR A 139 -15.88 18.76 4.95
C TYR A 139 -14.45 18.98 5.48
N PHE A 140 -13.47 19.11 4.58
CA PHE A 140 -12.08 19.41 4.96
C PHE A 140 -11.85 20.89 5.27
N ALA A 141 -12.56 21.80 4.59
CA ALA A 141 -12.50 23.23 4.89
C ALA A 141 -12.99 23.54 6.32
N GLU A 142 -14.03 22.86 6.82
CA GLU A 142 -14.46 22.93 8.22
C GLU A 142 -13.37 22.50 9.22
N ARG A 143 -12.40 21.71 8.75
CA ARG A 143 -11.24 21.23 9.52
C ARG A 143 -10.00 22.07 9.27
N MET A 144 -10.16 23.23 8.63
CA MET A 144 -9.10 24.15 8.26
C MET A 144 -8.05 23.53 7.33
N ILE A 145 -8.43 22.52 6.53
CA ILE A 145 -7.54 21.88 5.55
C ILE A 145 -7.93 22.35 4.15
N SER A 146 -6.99 22.96 3.46
CA SER A 146 -7.19 23.53 2.12
C SER A 146 -7.25 22.46 1.02
N ALA A 147 -7.94 22.78 -0.08
CA ALA A 147 -7.98 21.92 -1.26
C ALA A 147 -6.59 21.66 -1.86
N GLU A 148 -5.67 22.62 -1.72
CA GLU A 148 -4.27 22.47 -2.14
C GLU A 148 -3.57 21.35 -1.36
N ILE A 149 -3.71 21.31 -0.04
CA ILE A 149 -3.14 20.25 0.78
C ILE A 149 -3.77 18.89 0.46
N LEU A 150 -5.07 18.83 0.19
CA LEU A 150 -5.75 17.61 -0.24
C LEU A 150 -5.19 17.09 -1.57
N GLN A 151 -5.02 17.97 -2.55
CA GLN A 151 -4.46 17.64 -3.86
C GLN A 151 -3.01 17.18 -3.74
N LYS A 152 -2.18 17.90 -2.98
CA LYS A 152 -0.77 17.56 -2.72
C LYS A 152 -0.62 16.16 -2.11
N ASN A 153 -1.56 15.77 -1.25
CA ASN A 153 -1.57 14.48 -0.59
C ASN A 153 -2.32 13.39 -1.36
N ALA A 154 -2.79 13.68 -2.58
CA ALA A 154 -3.58 12.76 -3.40
C ALA A 154 -4.76 12.14 -2.63
N VAL A 155 -5.47 12.98 -1.86
CA VAL A 155 -6.75 12.60 -1.25
C VAL A 155 -7.81 12.58 -2.35
N MET A 156 -8.58 11.50 -2.39
CA MET A 156 -9.58 11.25 -3.43
C MET A 156 -10.91 10.85 -2.80
N GLN A 157 -11.91 10.56 -3.62
CA GLN A 157 -13.16 9.95 -3.20
C GLN A 157 -13.55 8.75 -4.06
N MET A 158 -14.51 7.96 -3.58
CA MET A 158 -15.06 6.86 -4.37
C MET A 158 -16.07 7.37 -5.41
N VAL A 159 -15.99 6.83 -6.63
CA VAL A 159 -16.98 7.09 -7.68
C VAL A 159 -18.37 6.58 -7.27
N ASP A 160 -18.41 5.44 -6.57
CA ASP A 160 -19.64 4.76 -6.16
C ASP A 160 -20.36 5.41 -4.97
N ASP A 161 -19.62 6.16 -4.15
CA ASP A 161 -20.14 6.84 -2.98
C ASP A 161 -19.33 8.12 -2.74
N LYS A 162 -19.94 9.25 -3.10
CA LYS A 162 -19.32 10.58 -3.04
C LYS A 162 -19.02 11.04 -1.61
N ASN A 163 -19.57 10.35 -0.60
CA ASN A 163 -19.38 10.64 0.82
C ASN A 163 -18.28 9.78 1.46
N VAL A 164 -17.48 9.10 0.64
CA VAL A 164 -16.36 8.29 1.09
C VAL A 164 -15.05 8.92 0.65
N ILE A 165 -14.30 9.40 1.63
CA ILE A 165 -12.93 9.87 1.48
C ILE A 165 -12.03 8.65 1.25
N ALA A 166 -11.09 8.77 0.32
CA ALA A 166 -10.07 7.79 0.01
C ALA A 166 -8.68 8.41 0.25
N PHE A 167 -8.02 8.00 1.34
CA PHE A 167 -6.63 8.34 1.64
C PHE A 167 -5.71 7.37 0.89
N THR A 168 -4.99 7.88 -0.11
CA THR A 168 -4.13 7.02 -0.96
C THR A 168 -2.73 6.88 -0.35
N TYR A 169 -2.38 5.65 0.03
CA TYR A 169 -1.05 5.35 0.55
C TYR A 169 -0.15 5.07 -0.65
N ARG A 170 0.83 5.95 -0.85
CA ARG A 170 1.70 5.93 -2.01
C ARG A 170 3.14 5.57 -1.66
N TRP A 171 3.77 4.82 -2.55
CA TRP A 171 5.20 4.53 -2.51
C TRP A 171 5.79 4.63 -3.90
N LYS A 172 6.77 5.51 -4.09
CA LYS A 172 7.39 5.84 -5.38
C LYS A 172 6.36 6.29 -6.41
N GLY A 173 5.36 7.07 -5.98
CA GLY A 173 4.29 7.61 -6.83
C GLY A 173 3.14 6.64 -7.10
N GLU A 174 3.23 5.39 -6.65
CA GLU A 174 2.24 4.33 -6.93
C GLU A 174 1.33 4.08 -5.72
N ILE A 175 0.03 3.87 -5.96
CA ILE A 175 -0.92 3.51 -4.89
C ILE A 175 -0.64 2.07 -4.46
N VAL A 176 -0.16 1.88 -3.23
CA VAL A 176 0.10 0.56 -2.65
C VAL A 176 -0.95 0.16 -1.61
N ASN A 177 -1.72 1.11 -1.09
CA ASN A 177 -2.89 0.87 -0.25
C ASN A 177 -3.85 2.07 -0.34
N CYS A 178 -5.09 1.90 0.10
CA CYS A 178 -6.06 2.96 0.20
C CYS A 178 -6.92 2.73 1.44
N LYS A 179 -7.00 3.73 2.32
CA LYS A 179 -7.89 3.71 3.47
C LYS A 179 -9.08 4.61 3.18
N PHE A 180 -10.25 4.10 3.48
CA PHE A 180 -11.52 4.74 3.20
C PHE A 180 -12.16 5.19 4.49
N ARG A 181 -12.81 6.35 4.46
CA ARG A 181 -13.61 6.89 5.56
C ARG A 181 -14.93 7.41 5.02
N SER A 182 -16.04 6.84 5.48
CA SER A 182 -17.37 7.41 5.22
C SER A 182 -17.60 8.59 6.16
N ILE A 183 -17.93 9.77 5.62
CA ILE A 183 -18.28 10.93 6.46
C ILE A 183 -19.65 10.75 7.13
N THR A 184 -20.57 10.03 6.48
CA THR A 184 -21.91 9.75 7.01
C THR A 184 -21.89 8.75 8.17
N THR A 185 -21.20 7.61 8.00
CA THR A 185 -21.21 6.54 9.00
C THR A 185 -20.02 6.59 9.97
N ARG A 186 -19.01 7.42 9.67
CA ARG A 186 -17.72 7.51 10.38
C ARG A 186 -16.92 6.20 10.42
N LYS A 187 -17.28 5.23 9.57
CA LYS A 187 -16.58 3.94 9.48
C LYS A 187 -15.33 4.05 8.63
N PHE A 188 -14.32 3.29 9.03
CA PHE A 188 -13.06 3.15 8.31
C PHE A 188 -12.88 1.72 7.79
N TRP A 189 -12.31 1.58 6.60
CA TRP A 189 -11.85 0.30 6.05
C TRP A 189 -10.68 0.51 5.11
N GLN A 190 -9.99 -0.56 4.73
CA GLN A 190 -8.84 -0.49 3.82
C GLN A 190 -9.07 -1.36 2.58
N ALA A 191 -8.38 -1.02 1.50
CA ALA A 191 -8.34 -1.80 0.29
C ALA A 191 -7.84 -3.22 0.59
N LYS A 192 -8.50 -4.22 -0.01
CA LYS A 192 -8.06 -5.61 0.13
C LYS A 192 -6.65 -5.77 -0.43
N HIS A 193 -5.78 -6.42 0.34
CA HIS A 193 -4.39 -6.69 -0.01
C HIS A 193 -3.48 -5.45 -0.12
N GLY A 194 -3.90 -4.28 0.39
CA GLY A 194 -3.02 -3.12 0.44
C GLY A 194 -1.81 -3.32 1.35
N LYS A 195 -0.66 -2.74 0.97
CA LYS A 195 0.56 -2.75 1.79
C LYS A 195 0.37 -1.84 3.01
N ARG A 196 0.71 -2.34 4.20
CA ARG A 196 0.73 -1.51 5.42
C ARG A 196 2.02 -0.70 5.42
N ILE A 197 1.91 0.57 5.05
CA ILE A 197 2.98 1.57 5.12
C ILE A 197 2.46 2.81 5.83
N LEU A 198 3.35 3.75 6.13
CA LEU A 198 2.98 5.07 6.65
C LEU A 198 2.27 5.90 5.56
N TYR A 199 1.24 6.63 5.92
CA TYR A 199 0.61 7.59 5.02
C TYR A 199 1.50 8.82 4.87
N GLY A 200 1.67 9.32 3.64
CA GLY A 200 2.58 10.43 3.34
C GLY A 200 4.05 10.04 3.15
N LEU A 201 4.38 8.75 3.07
CA LEU A 201 5.76 8.24 2.95
C LEU A 201 6.57 8.91 1.82
N ASP A 202 5.97 9.09 0.64
CA ASP A 202 6.62 9.74 -0.51
C ASP A 202 6.90 11.24 -0.29
N GLY A 203 6.25 11.86 0.70
CA GLY A 203 6.46 13.26 1.07
C GLY A 203 7.68 13.48 1.97
N ILE A 204 8.29 12.41 2.50
CA ILE A 204 9.48 12.51 3.34
C ILE A 204 10.64 13.05 2.51
N LYS A 205 11.15 14.22 2.91
CA LYS A 205 12.35 14.82 2.34
C LYS A 205 13.58 14.41 3.14
N GLU A 206 14.76 14.48 2.52
CA GLU A 206 16.02 14.33 3.25
C GLU A 206 16.09 15.36 4.38
N GLY A 207 16.40 14.90 5.58
CA GLY A 207 16.41 15.73 6.77
C GLY A 207 16.50 14.91 8.04
N ASN A 208 16.72 15.61 9.15
CA ASN A 208 16.97 14.99 10.45
C ASN A 208 15.70 14.76 11.27
N THR A 209 14.62 15.49 10.98
CA THR A 209 13.40 15.49 11.80
C THR A 209 12.21 14.93 11.02
N ILE A 210 11.55 13.90 11.55
CA ILE A 210 10.29 13.35 11.04
C ILE A 210 9.23 13.43 12.14
N VAL A 211 8.02 13.85 11.79
CA VAL A 211 6.85 13.85 12.68
C VAL A 211 5.97 12.64 12.37
N ILE A 212 5.57 11.88 13.39
CA ILE A 212 4.63 10.77 13.28
C ILE A 212 3.36 11.12 14.05
N VAL A 213 2.23 11.19 13.34
CA VAL A 213 0.89 11.40 13.91
C VAL A 213 0.05 10.13 13.85
N GLU A 214 -1.10 10.11 14.52
CA GLU A 214 -1.97 8.94 14.55
C GLU A 214 -2.83 8.80 13.29
N GLY A 215 -3.51 9.88 12.87
CA GLY A 215 -4.49 9.85 11.79
C GLY A 215 -4.07 10.53 10.49
N GLU A 216 -4.76 10.20 9.40
CA GLU A 216 -4.52 10.84 8.10
C GLU A 216 -4.90 12.34 8.12
N ILE A 217 -5.95 12.72 8.86
CA ILE A 217 -6.37 14.12 9.00
C ILE A 217 -5.33 14.92 9.79
N ASP A 218 -4.71 14.34 10.82
CA ASP A 218 -3.64 15.00 11.57
C ASP A 218 -2.43 15.26 10.68
N LYS A 219 -2.10 14.31 9.79
CA LYS A 219 -1.02 14.48 8.82
C LYS A 219 -1.32 15.64 7.88
N LEU A 220 -2.56 15.71 7.38
CA LEU A 220 -3.00 16.83 6.54
C LEU A 220 -2.95 18.16 7.31
N SER A 221 -3.29 18.15 8.59
CA SER A 221 -3.23 19.34 9.45
C SER A 221 -1.79 19.82 9.66
N MET A 222 -0.85 18.89 9.83
CA MET A 222 0.59 19.19 9.88
C MET A 222 1.09 19.80 8.57
N ASP A 223 0.66 19.25 7.42
CA ASP A 223 0.98 19.80 6.10
C ASP A 223 0.48 21.24 5.93
N GLU A 224 -0.75 21.53 6.38
CA GLU A 224 -1.35 22.88 6.37
C GLU A 224 -0.53 23.85 7.25
N ALA A 225 -0.04 23.40 8.40
CA ALA A 225 0.85 24.19 9.26
C ALA A 225 2.29 24.33 8.73
N GLY A 226 2.61 23.76 7.57
CA GLY A 226 3.95 23.79 6.97
C GLY A 226 4.93 22.74 7.54
N VAL A 227 4.44 21.81 8.37
CA VAL A 227 5.21 20.69 8.93
C VAL A 227 5.21 19.52 7.93
N VAL A 228 5.96 19.68 6.83
CA VAL A 228 5.86 18.80 5.66
C VAL A 228 6.52 17.42 5.82
N ASN A 229 7.50 17.27 6.71
CA ASN A 229 8.14 15.98 6.96
C ASN A 229 7.35 15.17 8.00
N CYS A 230 6.08 14.94 7.69
CA CYS A 230 5.11 14.30 8.57
C CYS A 230 4.47 13.09 7.90
N VAL A 231 4.22 12.05 8.69
CA VAL A 231 3.55 10.82 8.28
C VAL A 231 2.54 10.35 9.34
N SER A 232 1.53 9.58 8.94
CA SER A 232 0.62 8.93 9.89
C SER A 232 0.77 7.41 9.90
N VAL A 233 0.47 6.79 11.05
CA VAL A 233 0.41 5.33 11.17
C VAL A 233 -0.82 4.77 10.44
N PRO A 234 -0.76 3.54 9.89
CA PRO A 234 -1.87 3.01 9.09
C PRO A 234 -3.08 2.55 9.92
N ASP A 235 -2.83 1.98 11.10
CA ASP A 235 -3.81 1.19 11.85
C ASP A 235 -4.24 1.86 13.18
N GLY A 236 -3.89 3.14 13.41
CA GLY A 236 -4.18 3.88 14.64
C GLY A 236 -3.54 3.29 15.90
N ALA A 237 -3.97 3.75 17.08
CA ALA A 237 -3.43 3.30 18.36
C ALA A 237 -3.87 1.87 18.75
N PRO A 238 -2.95 1.05 19.30
CA PRO A 238 -3.30 -0.22 19.93
C PRO A 238 -4.02 -0.01 21.26
N GLN A 239 -4.82 -1.00 21.70
CA GLN A 239 -5.48 -0.94 23.02
C GLN A 239 -4.50 -1.08 24.20
N GLN A 240 -3.38 -1.80 24.03
CA GLN A 240 -2.40 -2.07 25.08
C GLN A 240 -1.00 -2.23 24.49
N VAL A 241 0.04 -1.98 25.30
CA VAL A 241 1.44 -2.24 24.96
C VAL A 241 1.67 -3.75 24.92
N SER A 242 2.19 -4.24 23.81
CA SER A 242 2.53 -5.63 23.54
C SER A 242 3.98 -5.94 23.92
N LYS A 243 4.19 -7.04 24.67
CA LYS A 243 5.55 -7.49 25.08
C LYS A 243 6.29 -8.31 24.01
N LYS A 244 5.74 -8.47 22.80
CA LYS A 244 6.27 -9.35 21.74
C LYS A 244 6.36 -8.60 20.42
N GLN A 245 7.08 -9.19 19.46
CA GLN A 245 7.21 -8.73 18.08
C GLN A 245 5.82 -8.70 17.40
N ASP A 246 5.10 -7.60 17.62
CA ASP A 246 3.76 -7.40 17.10
C ASP A 246 3.85 -7.07 15.62
N THR A 247 3.38 -8.00 14.80
CA THR A 247 3.26 -7.86 13.34
C THR A 247 2.51 -6.60 12.91
N ARG A 248 1.70 -5.99 13.79
CA ARG A 248 1.05 -4.70 13.56
C ARG A 248 2.04 -3.58 13.26
N PHE A 249 3.25 -3.61 13.82
CA PHE A 249 4.27 -2.58 13.60
C PHE A 249 5.28 -2.92 12.49
N LYS A 250 5.05 -4.00 11.73
CA LYS A 250 5.92 -4.38 10.61
C LYS A 250 6.03 -3.27 9.54
N TYR A 251 5.04 -2.38 9.46
CA TYR A 251 5.09 -1.22 8.57
C TYR A 251 6.31 -0.32 8.83
N LEU A 252 6.83 -0.26 10.07
CA LEU A 252 8.02 0.54 10.39
C LEU A 252 9.26 0.00 9.67
N SER A 253 9.46 -1.32 9.66
CA SER A 253 10.53 -1.97 8.89
C SER A 253 10.27 -1.96 7.38
N ASP A 254 9.00 -2.02 6.96
CA ASP A 254 8.63 -2.05 5.53
C ASP A 254 8.78 -0.68 4.84
N CYS A 255 9.01 0.39 5.61
CA CYS A 255 9.33 1.73 5.13
C CYS A 255 10.83 1.89 4.78
N ASN A 256 11.53 0.83 4.38
CA ASN A 256 12.83 0.84 3.68
C ASN A 256 13.90 1.79 4.27
N GLY A 257 13.96 1.91 5.60
CA GLY A 257 14.91 2.76 6.30
C GLY A 257 14.70 4.28 6.17
N TYR A 258 13.54 4.75 5.69
CA TYR A 258 13.21 6.18 5.69
C TYR A 258 13.33 6.78 7.10
N LEU A 259 12.85 6.05 8.12
CA LEU A 259 12.93 6.47 9.51
C LEU A 259 14.33 6.33 10.10
N ASP A 260 15.17 5.41 9.59
CA ASP A 260 16.50 5.13 10.16
C ASP A 260 17.46 6.30 9.98
N LYS A 261 17.24 7.11 8.94
CA LYS A 261 18.03 8.31 8.65
C LYS A 261 17.68 9.49 9.56
N ALA A 262 16.51 9.48 10.21
CA ALA A 262 16.08 10.57 11.07
C ALA A 262 16.76 10.47 12.44
N SER A 263 17.51 11.51 12.82
CA SER A 263 18.09 11.63 14.15
C SER A 263 17.10 12.21 15.17
N ARG A 264 15.99 12.79 14.71
CA ARG A 264 14.91 13.35 15.52
C ARG A 264 13.55 12.84 15.04
N ILE A 265 12.84 12.08 15.89
CA ILE A 265 11.48 11.60 15.59
C ILE A 265 10.53 12.23 16.59
N ILE A 266 9.59 13.05 16.12
CA ILE A 266 8.58 13.68 16.95
C ILE A 266 7.32 12.82 16.89
N LEU A 267 6.88 12.33 18.04
CA LEU A 267 5.66 11.57 18.25
C LEU A 267 4.56 12.55 18.64
N ALA A 268 3.60 12.72 17.75
CA ALA A 268 2.44 13.58 17.88
C ALA A 268 1.16 12.74 17.79
N THR A 269 1.07 11.71 18.64
CA THR A 269 -0.09 10.83 18.79
C THR A 269 -1.21 11.52 19.57
N ASP A 270 -2.42 10.96 19.54
CA ASP A 270 -3.56 11.49 20.29
C ASP A 270 -3.24 11.67 21.78
N GLY A 271 -3.77 12.73 22.39
CA GLY A 271 -3.63 13.06 23.80
C GLY A 271 -4.44 12.18 24.76
N ASP A 272 -4.87 11.00 24.32
CA ASP A 272 -5.67 10.04 25.09
C ASP A 272 -4.86 8.79 25.49
N GLY A 273 -5.49 7.89 26.24
CA GLY A 273 -4.85 6.66 26.72
C GLY A 273 -4.28 5.80 25.58
N PRO A 274 -5.06 5.47 24.54
CA PRO A 274 -4.56 4.77 23.35
C PRO A 274 -3.39 5.50 22.66
N GLY A 275 -3.46 6.81 22.46
CA GLY A 275 -2.37 7.57 21.84
C GLY A 275 -1.07 7.50 22.66
N GLN A 276 -1.15 7.54 23.99
CA GLN A 276 0.02 7.34 24.86
C GLN A 276 0.63 5.93 24.71
N VAL A 277 -0.21 4.90 24.58
CA VAL A 277 0.26 3.52 24.31
C VAL A 277 0.96 3.45 22.95
N LEU A 278 0.42 4.12 21.92
CA LEU A 278 1.05 4.19 20.61
C LEU A 278 2.42 4.87 20.66
N ALA A 279 2.53 6.00 21.36
CA ALA A 279 3.80 6.71 21.52
C ALA A 279 4.87 5.86 22.21
N GLU A 280 4.48 5.10 23.25
CA GLU A 280 5.39 4.17 23.93
C GLU A 280 5.86 3.04 22.99
N GLU A 281 4.96 2.44 22.22
CA GLU A 281 5.32 1.36 21.28
C GLU A 281 6.22 1.85 20.14
N LEU A 282 5.95 3.05 19.61
CA LEU A 282 6.76 3.69 18.58
C LEU A 282 8.15 4.04 19.14
N SER A 283 8.23 4.66 20.32
CA SER A 283 9.50 5.03 20.93
C SER A 283 10.38 3.81 21.22
N CYS A 284 9.79 2.70 21.71
CA CYS A 284 10.52 1.45 21.93
C CYS A 284 11.09 0.84 20.64
N ARG A 285 10.38 0.94 19.51
CA ARG A 285 10.79 0.36 18.23
C ARG A 285 11.75 1.23 17.45
N LEU A 286 11.57 2.55 17.55
CA LEU A 286 12.35 3.51 16.80
C LEU A 286 13.64 3.88 17.55
N GLY A 287 13.70 3.74 18.87
CA GLY A 287 14.82 4.19 19.70
C GLY A 287 14.40 5.42 20.49
N LYS A 288 14.27 5.26 21.81
CA LYS A 288 13.73 6.31 22.71
C LYS A 288 14.62 7.54 22.74
N GLU A 289 15.93 7.35 22.63
CA GLU A 289 16.95 8.40 22.62
C GLU A 289 16.79 9.39 21.47
N ARG A 290 16.10 8.97 20.40
CA ARG A 290 15.78 9.81 19.25
C ARG A 290 14.28 10.09 19.09
N CYS A 291 13.49 9.89 20.14
CA CYS A 291 12.06 10.23 20.14
C CYS A 291 11.80 11.46 20.99
N TRP A 292 10.91 12.32 20.52
CA TRP A 292 10.39 13.50 21.21
C TRP A 292 8.87 13.41 21.26
N LEU A 293 8.24 13.85 22.34
CA LEU A 293 6.80 13.80 22.53
C LEU A 293 6.21 15.21 22.46
N VAL A 294 5.13 15.35 21.71
CA VAL A 294 4.32 16.56 21.70
C VAL A 294 3.43 16.62 22.94
N THR A 295 3.36 17.80 23.56
CA THR A 295 2.34 18.12 24.56
C THR A 295 1.27 18.99 23.92
N TRP A 296 0.04 18.49 23.84
CA TRP A 296 -1.06 19.23 23.22
C TRP A 296 -1.49 20.44 24.06
N PRO A 297 -1.68 21.62 23.45
CA PRO A 297 -2.00 22.87 24.16
C PRO A 297 -3.45 22.88 24.66
N LYS A 298 -3.76 23.81 25.57
CA LYS A 298 -5.13 24.07 26.01
C LYS A 298 -5.94 24.72 24.90
N LYS A 299 -7.19 24.28 24.70
CA LYS A 299 -8.15 24.94 23.80
C LYS A 299 -9.10 25.89 24.55
N ASP A 300 -9.37 25.62 25.82
CA ASP A 300 -10.19 26.47 26.71
C ASP A 300 -9.75 26.34 28.18
N GLU A 301 -10.52 26.93 29.11
CA GLU A 301 -10.21 27.00 30.55
C GLU A 301 -10.17 25.64 31.28
N GLY A 302 -10.39 24.50 30.60
CA GLY A 302 -10.34 23.19 31.25
C GLY A 302 -9.93 22.02 30.36
N THR A 303 -9.81 22.20 29.05
CA THR A 303 -9.56 21.09 28.13
C THR A 303 -8.35 21.33 27.23
N HIS A 304 -7.59 20.26 27.00
CA HIS A 304 -6.50 20.24 26.05
C HIS A 304 -7.03 19.81 24.67
N CYS A 305 -6.36 20.27 23.61
CA CYS A 305 -6.55 19.72 22.28
C CYS A 305 -6.22 18.22 22.32
N LYS A 306 -7.00 17.43 21.60
CA LYS A 306 -6.77 15.99 21.51
C LYS A 306 -5.64 15.64 20.54
N ASP A 307 -5.62 16.31 19.39
CA ASP A 307 -4.80 15.93 18.24
C ASP A 307 -4.38 17.17 17.43
N ALA A 308 -3.67 16.94 16.33
CA ALA A 308 -3.16 18.01 15.48
C ALA A 308 -4.29 18.81 14.82
N ASN A 309 -5.38 18.16 14.42
CA ASN A 309 -6.49 18.83 13.77
C ASN A 309 -7.23 19.76 14.76
N GLU A 310 -7.43 19.34 16.01
CA GLU A 310 -8.01 20.22 17.03
C GLU A 310 -7.16 21.48 17.26
N VAL A 311 -5.82 21.34 17.32
CA VAL A 311 -4.94 22.51 17.44
C VAL A 311 -5.09 23.43 16.22
N LEU A 312 -5.10 22.86 15.01
CA LEU A 312 -5.26 23.65 13.79
C LEU A 312 -6.59 24.41 13.76
N VAL A 313 -7.68 23.75 14.14
CA VAL A 313 -9.03 24.33 14.14
C VAL A 313 -9.19 25.41 15.20
N HIS A 314 -8.67 25.18 16.41
CA HIS A 314 -8.90 26.09 17.55
C HIS A 314 -7.84 27.19 17.69
N LEU A 315 -6.58 26.89 17.37
CA LEU A 315 -5.43 27.77 17.66
C LEU A 315 -4.67 28.19 16.39
N GLY A 316 -4.96 27.56 15.25
CA GLY A 316 -4.38 27.91 13.96
C GLY A 316 -3.02 27.26 13.66
N PRO A 317 -2.51 27.46 12.42
CA PRO A 317 -1.32 26.77 11.92
C PRO A 317 -0.03 27.15 12.65
N GLU A 318 0.10 28.40 13.09
CA GLU A 318 1.28 28.88 13.83
C GLU A 318 1.40 28.19 15.20
N ALA A 319 0.29 28.01 15.90
CA ALA A 319 0.25 27.29 17.17
C ALA A 319 0.59 25.81 16.97
N LEU A 320 0.05 25.16 15.92
CA LEU A 320 0.38 23.77 15.62
C LEU A 320 1.87 23.59 15.31
N ARG A 321 2.48 24.50 14.55
CA ARG A 321 3.91 24.47 14.29
C ARG A 321 4.72 24.64 15.56
N HIS A 322 4.35 25.61 16.40
CA HIS A 322 5.02 25.86 17.67
C HIS A 322 5.01 24.63 18.58
N VAL A 323 3.87 23.95 18.71
CA VAL A 323 3.71 22.72 19.50
C VAL A 323 4.68 21.61 19.05
N VAL A 324 4.91 21.49 17.74
CA VAL A 324 5.89 20.53 17.19
C VAL A 324 7.33 20.96 17.50
N GLU A 325 7.64 22.25 17.36
CA GLU A 325 8.99 22.79 17.62
C GLU A 325 9.41 22.61 19.08
N THR A 326 8.46 22.79 20.01
CA THR A 326 8.66 22.66 21.45
C THR A 326 8.48 21.24 21.98
N ALA A 327 8.38 20.23 21.10
CA ALA A 327 8.31 18.84 21.53
C ALA A 327 9.51 18.47 22.42
N GLU A 328 9.25 17.78 23.52
CA GLU A 328 10.23 17.45 24.56
C GLU A 328 10.82 16.07 24.33
N LEU A 329 12.06 15.82 24.78
CA LEU A 329 12.67 14.50 24.63
C LEU A 329 11.80 13.45 25.34
N TYR A 330 11.55 12.32 24.67
CA TYR A 330 10.73 11.24 25.22
C TYR A 330 11.42 10.65 26.44
N GLN A 331 10.96 11.04 27.63
CA GLN A 331 11.58 10.59 28.86
C GLN A 331 11.27 9.12 29.10
N VAL A 332 12.32 8.33 29.31
CA VAL A 332 12.17 7.00 29.90
C VAL A 332 11.65 7.22 31.31
N LYS A 333 10.39 6.89 31.57
CA LYS A 333 9.95 6.74 32.96
C LYS A 333 10.79 5.62 33.56
N ASN A 334 11.81 5.97 34.32
CA ASN A 334 12.39 5.08 35.31
C ASN A 334 11.27 4.82 36.31
N SER A 335 10.58 3.69 36.18
CA SER A 335 9.68 3.24 37.24
C SER A 335 10.50 3.15 38.53
N PRO A 336 10.04 3.75 39.64
CA PRO A 336 10.70 3.60 40.95
C PRO A 336 10.73 2.15 41.42
#